data_AF-A0A820H3Q0-F1
#
_entry.id   AF-A0A820H3Q0-F1
#
_cell.length_a   1.000
_cell.length_b   1.000
_cell.length_c   1.000
_cell.angle_alpha   90.00
_cell.angle_beta   90.00
_cell.angle_gamma   90.00
#
_symmetry.space_group_name_H-M   'P 1'
#
loop_
_entity.id
_entity.type
_entity.pdbx_description
1 polymer ?
#
loop_
_entity_poly.entity_id
_entity_poly.type
_entity_poly.pdbx_seq_one_letter_code
_entity_poly.pdbx_strand_id
1 'polypeptide(L)'
;MNTQDQLSSLGWSIKIDFFEKNKQQFDIIENQLFDSDLRQTGEKSLPGIAKLDQTTKPYIVQLHETRNITAPKNNETSSNRPHIYRLGIND
;
A
#
# COMPACT_ATOMS: atom_id res chain seq x y z
N MET A 1 -5.92 -23.48 4.01
CA MET A 1 -5.14 -22.24 4.18
C MET A 1 -6.13 -21.19 4.65
N ASN A 2 -5.86 -20.48 5.75
CA ASN A 2 -6.77 -19.45 6.25
C ASN A 2 -6.69 -18.21 5.33
N THR A 3 -7.77 -17.44 5.19
CA THR A 3 -7.82 -16.20 4.38
C THR A 3 -6.72 -15.23 4.79
N GLN A 4 -6.44 -15.13 6.08
CA GLN A 4 -5.36 -14.31 6.62
C GLN A 4 -3.99 -14.75 6.09
N ASP A 5 -3.71 -16.06 6.06
CA ASP A 5 -2.43 -16.60 5.57
C ASP A 5 -2.29 -16.35 4.06
N GLN A 6 -3.39 -16.49 3.31
CA GLN A 6 -3.42 -16.22 1.87
C GLN A 6 -3.10 -14.76 1.59
N LEU A 7 -3.78 -13.82 2.24
CA LEU A 7 -3.52 -12.38 2.08
C LEU A 7 -2.09 -12.00 2.51
N SER A 8 -1.61 -12.58 3.60
CA SER A 8 -0.24 -12.34 4.09
C SER A 8 0.82 -12.82 3.10
N SER A 9 0.57 -13.94 2.40
CA SER A 9 1.47 -14.45 1.36
C SER A 9 1.54 -13.55 0.12
N LEU A 10 0.50 -12.75 -0.12
CA LEU A 10 0.44 -11.75 -1.19
C LEU A 10 1.05 -10.39 -0.78
N GLY A 11 1.38 -10.21 0.51
CA GLY A 11 1.97 -9.00 1.04
C GLY A 11 0.98 -8.05 1.75
N TRP A 12 -0.29 -8.43 1.88
CA TRP A 12 -1.24 -7.69 2.72
C TRP A 12 -0.85 -7.82 4.19
N SER A 13 -0.87 -6.71 4.92
CA SER A 13 -0.73 -6.69 6.38
C SER A 13 -1.95 -6.02 6.98
N ILE A 14 -2.89 -6.82 7.50
CA ILE A 14 -4.23 -6.38 7.89
C ILE A 14 -4.49 -6.74 9.35
N LYS A 15 -5.13 -5.84 10.10
CA LYS A 15 -5.49 -6.05 11.51
C LYS A 15 -6.38 -7.28 11.67
N ILE A 16 -6.14 -8.05 12.74
CA ILE A 16 -6.92 -9.25 13.06
C ILE A 16 -8.41 -8.94 13.22
N ASP A 17 -8.75 -7.82 13.87
CA ASP A 17 -10.13 -7.35 14.07
C ASP A 17 -10.92 -7.19 12.75
N PHE A 18 -10.24 -6.93 11.64
CA PHE A 18 -10.89 -6.82 10.33
C PHE A 18 -11.46 -8.17 9.89
N PHE A 19 -10.73 -9.27 10.12
CA PHE A 19 -11.17 -10.62 9.81
C PHE A 19 -12.23 -11.13 10.79
N GLU A 20 -12.17 -10.71 12.05
CA GLU A 20 -13.21 -11.07 13.03
C GLU A 20 -14.57 -10.46 12.68
N LYS A 21 -14.56 -9.21 12.19
CA LYS A 21 -15.75 -8.50 11.72
C LYS A 21 -16.24 -8.99 10.36
N ASN A 22 -15.31 -9.40 9.49
CA ASN A 22 -15.61 -9.83 8.12
C ASN A 22 -15.27 -11.31 7.93
N LYS A 23 -16.21 -12.19 8.30
CA LYS A 23 -16.11 -13.64 8.10
C LYS A 23 -16.61 -14.03 6.71
N GLN A 24 -15.97 -13.49 5.68
CA GLN A 24 -16.35 -13.71 4.28
C GLN A 24 -15.27 -14.52 3.54
N GLN A 25 -15.57 -14.87 2.29
CA GLN A 25 -14.61 -15.56 1.42
C GLN A 25 -13.48 -14.61 1.00
N PHE A 26 -12.33 -15.19 0.66
CA PHE A 26 -11.11 -14.47 0.27
C PHE A 26 -11.39 -13.40 -0.80
N ASP A 27 -12.04 -13.74 -1.91
CA ASP A 27 -12.27 -12.80 -3.03
C ASP A 27 -13.09 -11.57 -2.61
N ILE A 28 -14.04 -11.74 -1.69
CA ILE A 28 -14.88 -10.65 -1.21
C ILE A 28 -14.04 -9.71 -0.32
N ILE A 29 -13.24 -10.29 0.56
CA ILE A 29 -12.36 -9.56 1.48
C ILE A 29 -11.30 -8.80 0.70
N GLU A 30 -10.67 -9.42 -0.31
CA GLU A 30 -9.66 -8.78 -1.14
C GLU A 30 -10.23 -7.58 -1.89
N ASN A 31 -11.41 -7.71 -2.50
CA ASN A 31 -12.08 -6.59 -3.16
C ASN A 31 -12.42 -5.45 -2.19
N GLN A 32 -12.92 -5.77 -0.99
CA GLN A 32 -13.18 -4.76 0.04
C GLN A 32 -11.90 -4.03 0.48
N LEU A 33 -10.78 -4.74 0.56
CA LEU A 33 -9.51 -4.16 0.97
C LEU A 33 -8.98 -3.14 -0.06
N PHE A 34 -9.21 -3.37 -1.36
CA PHE A 34 -8.82 -2.39 -2.39
C PHE A 34 -9.55 -1.04 -2.27
N ASP A 35 -10.77 -1.06 -1.76
CA ASP A 35 -11.57 0.16 -1.53
C ASP A 35 -11.39 0.73 -0.10
N SER A 36 -10.59 0.08 0.74
CA SER A 36 -10.40 0.47 2.15
C SER A 36 -9.18 1.36 2.36
N ASP A 37 -9.26 2.25 3.35
CA ASP A 37 -8.10 3.02 3.83
C ASP A 37 -7.22 2.14 4.73
N LEU A 38 -5.99 1.87 4.31
CA LEU A 38 -5.03 1.05 5.05
C LEU A 38 -4.69 1.61 6.42
N ARG A 39 -4.82 2.92 6.65
CA ARG A 39 -4.64 3.49 8.01
C ARG A 39 -5.69 2.96 8.98
N GLN A 40 -6.85 2.54 8.47
CA GLN A 40 -7.95 2.00 9.27
C GLN A 40 -7.86 0.48 9.37
N THR A 41 -7.65 -0.22 8.26
CA THR A 41 -7.71 -1.69 8.17
C THR A 41 -6.33 -2.36 8.26
N GLY A 42 -5.28 -1.69 7.79
CA GLY A 42 -3.92 -2.18 7.72
C GLY A 42 -3.20 -2.23 9.08
N GLU A 43 -2.21 -3.10 9.15
CA GLU A 43 -1.28 -3.24 10.26
C GLU A 43 0.11 -2.75 9.83
N LYS A 44 0.83 -2.11 10.75
CA LYS A 44 2.18 -1.61 10.51
C LYS A 44 3.08 -2.76 10.05
N SER A 45 3.61 -2.65 8.83
CA SER A 45 4.36 -3.70 8.17
C SER A 45 5.69 -3.20 7.62
N LEU A 46 5.77 -1.92 7.22
CA LEU A 46 6.98 -1.35 6.66
C LEU A 46 8.08 -1.27 7.73
N PRO A 47 9.33 -1.58 7.36
CA PRO A 47 10.46 -1.43 8.27
C PRO A 47 10.58 0.04 8.69
N GLY A 48 10.90 0.27 9.96
CA GLY A 48 11.13 1.63 10.47
C GLY A 48 12.33 2.32 9.82
N ILE A 49 12.61 3.57 10.22
CA ILE A 49 13.63 4.47 9.65
C ILE A 49 15.08 3.91 9.76
N ALA A 50 15.29 2.79 10.44
CA ALA A 50 16.56 2.08 10.37
C ALA A 50 16.80 1.63 8.93
N LYS A 51 17.78 2.25 8.26
CA LYS A 51 18.16 2.04 6.85
C LYS A 51 18.10 0.56 6.45
N LEU A 52 16.95 0.11 5.94
CA LEU A 52 16.89 -1.10 5.14
C LEU A 52 17.18 -0.65 3.71
N ASP A 53 18.39 -0.96 3.25
CA ASP A 53 18.79 -0.70 1.87
C ASP A 53 18.01 -1.59 0.87
N GLN A 54 17.36 -2.66 1.36
CA GLN A 54 16.60 -3.61 0.56
C GLN A 54 15.43 -4.22 1.35
N THR A 55 14.33 -4.55 0.67
CA THR A 55 13.21 -5.32 1.21
C THR A 55 13.13 -6.69 0.54
N THR A 56 12.91 -7.75 1.31
CA THR A 56 12.94 -9.14 0.81
C THR A 56 11.57 -9.80 0.67
N LYS A 57 10.50 -9.17 1.16
CA LYS A 57 9.12 -9.68 1.10
C LYS A 57 8.20 -8.74 0.31
N PRO A 58 7.09 -9.23 -0.27
CA PRO A 58 6.10 -8.37 -0.89
C PRO A 58 5.39 -7.50 0.17
N TYR A 59 5.05 -6.28 -0.23
CA TYR A 59 4.26 -5.34 0.57
C TYR A 59 3.17 -4.75 -0.29
N ILE A 60 1.96 -4.72 0.25
CA ILE A 60 0.88 -3.91 -0.29
C ILE A 60 0.84 -2.62 0.54
N VAL A 61 0.89 -1.49 -0.18
CA VAL A 61 0.92 -0.15 0.39
C VAL A 61 -0.10 0.71 -0.33
N GLN A 62 -0.65 1.70 0.36
CA GLN A 62 -1.61 2.63 -0.22
C GLN A 62 -0.92 3.96 -0.55
N LEU A 63 -1.16 4.40 -1.79
CA LEU A 63 -0.68 5.67 -2.31
C LEU A 63 -1.61 6.81 -1.82
N HIS A 64 -1.07 7.79 -1.11
CA HIS A 64 -1.84 8.93 -0.60
C HIS A 64 -1.41 10.28 -1.20
N GLU A 65 -0.20 10.36 -1.75
CA GLU A 65 0.30 11.57 -2.43
C GLU A 65 1.11 11.18 -3.67
N THR A 66 0.92 11.92 -4.77
CA THR A 66 1.80 11.86 -5.94
C THR A 66 2.25 13.26 -6.28
N ARG A 67 3.54 13.42 -6.56
CA ARG A 67 4.09 14.70 -7.00
C ARG A 67 5.12 14.50 -8.08
N ASN A 68 4.93 15.16 -9.22
CA ASN A 68 5.96 15.23 -10.24
C ASN A 68 7.14 16.09 -9.73
N ILE A 69 8.32 15.51 -9.64
CA ILE A 69 9.54 16.20 -9.22
C ILE A 69 10.44 16.62 -10.40
N THR A 70 10.05 16.27 -11.64
CA THR A 70 10.80 16.65 -12.85
C THR A 70 10.45 18.02 -13.39
N ALA A 71 9.28 18.54 -13.01
CA ALA A 71 8.79 19.83 -13.46
C ALA A 71 8.47 20.72 -12.25
N PRO A 72 8.64 22.05 -12.37
CA PRO A 72 8.16 22.98 -11.37
C PRO A 72 6.63 22.89 -11.27
N LYS A 73 6.07 23.08 -10.06
CA LYS A 73 4.62 22.97 -9.77
C LYS A 73 3.72 23.75 -10.74
N ASN A 74 4.22 24.86 -11.28
CA ASN A 74 3.45 25.73 -12.16
C ASN A 74 3.45 25.28 -13.62
N ASN A 75 4.19 24.22 -13.98
CA ASN A 75 4.37 23.79 -15.37
C ASN A 75 4.49 22.27 -15.52
N GLU A 76 3.75 21.52 -14.70
CA GLU A 76 3.89 20.06 -14.53
C GLU A 76 3.67 19.24 -15.82
N THR A 77 2.92 19.78 -16.79
CA THR A 77 2.53 19.11 -18.04
C THR A 77 3.43 19.44 -19.25
N SER A 78 4.29 20.46 -19.15
CA SER A 78 4.99 21.02 -20.33
C SER A 78 6.31 20.34 -20.70
N SER A 79 6.69 19.27 -20.00
CA SER A 79 8.02 18.69 -20.11
C SER A 79 8.04 17.54 -21.14
N ASN A 80 8.81 17.70 -22.22
CA ASN A 80 9.20 16.60 -23.14
C ASN A 80 10.16 15.57 -22.50
N ARG A 81 10.25 15.52 -21.17
CA ARG A 81 11.12 14.59 -20.41
C ARG A 81 10.26 13.61 -19.61
N PRO A 82 10.76 12.38 -19.39
CA PRO A 82 10.10 11.41 -18.52
C PRO A 82 9.78 12.01 -17.15
N HIS A 83 8.58 11.72 -16.64
CA HIS A 83 8.17 12.16 -15.31
C HIS A 83 8.76 11.25 -14.25
N ILE A 84 9.34 11.86 -13.22
CA ILE A 84 9.74 11.20 -11.99
C ILE A 84 8.75 11.67 -10.93
N TYR A 85 8.10 10.70 -10.28
CA TYR A 85 7.13 10.97 -9.23
C TYR A 85 7.74 10.65 -7.87
N ARG A 86 7.57 11.57 -6.93
CA ARG A 86 7.64 11.26 -5.51
C ARG A 86 6.29 10.72 -5.09
N LEU A 87 6.28 9.53 -4.50
CA LEU A 87 5.09 8.86 -3.99
C LEU A 87 5.08 8.95 -2.46
N GLY A 88 3.99 9.45 -1.89
CA GLY A 88 3.67 9.29 -0.49
C GLY A 88 2.89 7.99 -0.33
N ILE A 89 3.45 7.03 0.40
CA ILE A 89 2.85 5.72 0.67
C ILE A 89 2.65 5.50 2.17
N ASN A 90 1.68 4.68 2.53
CA ASN A 90 1.52 4.12 3.87
C ASN A 90 1.24 2.62 3.79
N ASP A 91 1.56 1.93 4.88
CA ASP A 91 1.15 0.55 5.14
C ASP A 91 -0.23 0.47 5.79
#